data_AF-A0A954N7B1-F1
#
_entry.id   AF-A0A954N7B1-F1
#
_cell.length_a   1.000
_cell.length_b   1.000
_cell.length_c   1.000
_cell.angle_alpha   90.00
_cell.angle_beta   90.00
_cell.angle_gamma   90.00
#
_symmetry.space_group_name_H-M   'P 1'
#
loop_
_entity.id
_entity.type
_entity.pdbx_description
1 polymer ?
#
loop_
_entity_poly.entity_id
_entity_poly.type
_entity_poly.pdbx_seq_one_letter_code
_entity_poly.pdbx_strand_id
1 'polypeptide(L)'
;MSAIHWPALLLALFTMFQVGTAGAADAQPGVVSSGFIYETAPFPSCHASTIAQSSDGGIVAAWFGGTDEGENDVSIWVSRLVDGKWTAPVEVVDGNEPDGVRYPCWNPVLFQPSEGELLLVYHVGPNPRTWWAKVMRSSDGGASWSEATRLPGDFLGP
;
A
#
# COMPACT_ATOMS: atom_id res chain seq x y z
N MET A 1 9.93 57.34 -44.23
CA MET A 1 8.91 56.39 -43.73
C MET A 1 9.63 55.08 -43.49
N SER A 2 9.84 54.75 -42.22
CA SER A 2 10.85 53.80 -41.74
C SER A 2 10.43 52.33 -41.91
N ALA A 3 11.38 51.51 -42.33
CA ALA A 3 11.30 50.06 -42.24
C ALA A 3 11.51 49.63 -40.79
N ILE A 4 10.64 48.74 -40.27
CA ILE A 4 10.81 48.10 -38.96
C ILE A 4 11.10 46.62 -39.21
N HIS A 5 12.34 46.23 -38.93
CA HIS A 5 12.80 44.86 -38.87
C HIS A 5 12.43 44.28 -37.49
N TRP A 6 11.78 43.12 -37.45
CA TRP A 6 11.59 42.36 -36.21
C TRP A 6 12.73 41.34 -36.09
N PRO A 7 13.51 41.32 -34.98
CA PRO A 7 14.51 40.28 -34.80
C PRO A 7 13.83 38.98 -34.33
N ALA A 8 14.31 37.87 -34.87
CA ALA A 8 13.93 36.52 -34.52
C ALA A 8 14.10 36.26 -33.01
N LEU A 9 13.06 35.76 -32.36
CA LEU A 9 13.12 35.28 -30.99
C LEU A 9 13.72 33.86 -31.02
N LEU A 10 14.98 33.73 -30.63
CA LEU A 10 15.61 32.43 -30.37
C LEU A 10 14.97 31.82 -29.11
N LEU A 11 14.13 30.80 -29.29
CA LEU A 11 13.69 29.95 -28.18
C LEU A 11 14.86 29.03 -27.80
N ALA A 12 15.50 29.30 -26.67
CA ALA A 12 16.49 28.39 -26.10
C ALA A 12 15.77 27.12 -25.61
N LEU A 13 16.03 25.99 -26.26
CA LEU A 13 15.62 24.68 -25.74
C LEU A 13 16.41 24.38 -24.47
N PHE A 14 15.76 24.45 -23.32
CA PHE A 14 16.30 23.90 -22.08
C PHE A 14 16.07 22.39 -22.08
N THR A 15 17.05 21.62 -22.52
CA THR A 15 17.11 20.17 -22.22
C THR A 15 17.42 20.01 -20.74
N MET A 16 16.40 19.70 -19.93
CA MET A 16 16.60 19.14 -18.61
C MET A 16 17.22 17.75 -18.77
N PHE A 17 18.52 17.62 -18.46
CA PHE A 17 19.11 16.33 -18.18
C PHE A 17 18.56 15.87 -16.81
N GLN A 18 17.62 14.93 -16.82
CA GLN A 18 17.32 14.18 -15.61
C GLN A 18 18.48 13.23 -15.35
N VAL A 19 19.30 13.58 -14.35
CA VAL A 19 20.23 12.63 -13.74
C VAL A 19 19.37 11.64 -12.96
N GLY A 20 19.09 10.48 -13.55
CA GLY A 20 18.53 9.36 -12.82
C GLY A 20 19.55 8.88 -11.80
N THR A 21 19.40 9.27 -10.54
CA THR A 21 20.12 8.64 -9.44
C THR A 21 19.39 7.34 -9.09
N ALA A 22 19.61 6.29 -9.89
CA ALA A 22 19.43 4.93 -9.40
C ALA A 22 20.53 4.69 -8.35
N GLY A 23 20.25 5.10 -7.11
CA GLY A 23 21.21 5.09 -6.02
C GLY A 23 21.36 3.69 -5.42
N ALA A 24 22.50 3.04 -5.72
CA ALA A 24 23.33 2.28 -4.80
C ALA A 24 22.69 1.25 -3.82
N ALA A 25 21.56 0.64 -4.15
CA ALA A 25 21.02 -0.50 -3.38
C ALA A 25 21.70 -1.84 -3.75
N ASP A 26 22.37 -1.92 -4.90
CA ASP A 26 22.75 -3.19 -5.56
C ASP A 26 23.92 -3.98 -4.93
N ALA A 27 24.51 -3.55 -3.81
CA ALA A 27 25.68 -4.25 -3.26
C ALA A 27 25.80 -4.25 -1.73
N GLN A 28 24.68 -4.29 -1.01
CA GLN A 28 24.70 -4.53 0.44
C GLN A 28 24.66 -6.04 0.71
N PRO A 29 25.64 -6.63 1.42
CA PRO A 29 25.59 -8.05 1.80
C PRO A 29 24.29 -8.36 2.57
N GLY A 30 23.54 -9.37 2.12
CA GLY A 30 22.26 -9.76 2.71
C GLY A 30 21.02 -9.15 2.05
N VAL A 31 21.17 -8.15 1.17
CA VAL A 31 20.05 -7.70 0.31
C VAL A 31 19.93 -8.67 -0.87
N VAL A 32 18.85 -9.45 -0.88
CA VAL A 32 18.56 -10.42 -1.95
C VAL A 32 17.75 -9.81 -3.10
N SER A 33 17.00 -8.74 -2.82
CA SER A 33 16.19 -8.02 -3.81
C SER A 33 15.84 -6.62 -3.29
N SER A 34 15.75 -5.64 -4.19
CA SER A 34 15.23 -4.31 -3.89
C SER A 34 14.40 -3.80 -5.07
N GLY A 35 13.39 -2.99 -4.79
CA GLY A 35 12.51 -2.44 -5.82
C GLY A 35 11.20 -1.93 -5.25
N PHE A 36 10.42 -1.27 -6.09
CA PHE A 36 9.06 -0.86 -5.76
C PHE A 36 8.08 -2.03 -5.92
N ILE A 37 7.07 -2.07 -5.05
CA ILE A 37 5.92 -2.99 -5.20
C ILE A 37 5.01 -2.50 -6.34
N TYR A 38 4.85 -1.18 -6.47
CA TYR A 38 4.12 -0.52 -7.53
C TYR A 38 4.76 0.84 -7.82
N GLU A 39 4.64 1.31 -9.06
CA GLU A 39 5.04 2.67 -9.46
C GLU A 39 3.84 3.61 -9.60
N THR A 40 2.64 3.05 -9.74
CA THR A 40 1.39 3.79 -9.84
C THR A 40 0.35 3.15 -8.93
N ALA A 41 -0.46 3.98 -8.29
CA ALA A 41 -1.52 3.56 -7.38
C ALA A 41 -2.77 4.42 -7.60
N PRO A 42 -3.96 3.89 -7.28
CA PRO A 42 -5.21 4.66 -7.35
C PRO A 42 -5.40 5.64 -6.19
N PHE A 43 -4.44 5.73 -5.27
CA PHE A 43 -4.44 6.61 -4.10
C PHE A 43 -3.16 7.50 -4.10
N PRO A 44 -3.25 8.75 -3.62
CA PRO A 44 -2.11 9.66 -3.57
C PRO A 44 -1.17 9.42 -2.37
N SER A 45 -1.63 8.74 -1.32
CA SER A 45 -0.85 8.51 -0.09
C SER A 45 -0.99 7.08 0.43
N CYS A 46 0.07 6.55 1.04
CA CYS A 46 0.10 5.26 1.72
C CYS A 46 0.99 5.30 2.96
N HIS A 47 0.67 4.50 3.98
CA HIS A 47 1.45 4.42 5.22
C HIS A 47 1.23 3.06 5.93
N ALA A 48 2.01 2.81 6.98
CA ALA A 48 2.03 1.59 7.80
C ALA A 48 2.08 0.28 6.99
N SER A 49 3.13 0.11 6.17
CA SER A 49 3.34 -1.11 5.41
C SER A 49 3.74 -2.30 6.30
N THR A 50 3.26 -3.48 5.95
CA THR A 50 3.61 -4.78 6.53
C THR A 50 3.92 -5.79 5.42
N ILE A 51 4.69 -6.83 5.73
CA ILE A 51 5.08 -7.88 4.80
C ILE A 51 5.19 -9.21 5.53
N ALA A 52 4.76 -10.29 4.91
CA ALA A 52 4.89 -11.65 5.42
C ALA A 52 5.18 -12.64 4.29
N GLN A 53 5.89 -13.71 4.63
CA GLN A 53 5.94 -14.90 3.79
C GLN A 53 4.76 -15.81 4.17
N SER A 54 3.91 -16.16 3.21
CA SER A 54 2.83 -17.14 3.40
C SER A 54 3.36 -18.57 3.42
N SER A 55 2.54 -19.51 3.90
CA SER A 55 2.91 -20.92 4.03
C SER A 55 3.24 -21.62 2.70
N ASP A 56 2.77 -21.08 1.57
CA ASP A 56 3.12 -21.53 0.21
C ASP A 56 4.49 -20.97 -0.28
N GLY A 57 5.17 -20.18 0.55
CA GLY A 57 6.45 -19.55 0.25
C GLY A 57 6.35 -18.20 -0.47
N GLY A 58 5.14 -17.78 -0.87
CA GLY A 58 4.88 -16.48 -1.49
C GLY A 58 5.12 -15.32 -0.53
N ILE A 59 5.41 -14.13 -1.06
CA ILE A 59 5.52 -12.91 -0.26
C ILE A 59 4.27 -12.07 -0.46
N VAL A 60 3.66 -11.63 0.64
CA VAL A 60 2.48 -10.78 0.67
C VAL A 60 2.84 -9.49 1.39
N ALA A 61 2.48 -8.35 0.82
CA ALA A 61 2.62 -7.04 1.43
C ALA A 61 1.26 -6.36 1.55
N ALA A 62 1.08 -5.58 2.61
CA ALA A 62 -0.12 -4.77 2.82
C ALA A 62 0.23 -3.39 3.38
N TRP A 63 -0.66 -2.42 3.19
CA TRP A 63 -0.56 -1.06 3.72
C TRP A 63 -1.95 -0.43 3.69
N PHE A 64 -2.15 0.69 4.38
CA PHE A 64 -3.33 1.52 4.15
C PHE A 64 -3.01 2.63 3.15
N GLY A 65 -4.00 3.03 2.36
CA GLY A 65 -3.85 4.08 1.36
C GLY A 65 -5.18 4.72 0.96
N GLY A 66 -5.13 6.02 0.71
CA GLY A 66 -6.29 6.89 0.44
C GLY A 66 -5.83 8.32 0.17
N THR A 67 -6.75 9.29 0.31
CA THR A 67 -6.44 10.71 0.09
C THR A 67 -5.39 11.22 1.09
N ASP A 68 -5.63 11.03 2.38
CA ASP A 68 -4.70 11.31 3.47
C ASP A 68 -5.02 10.43 4.68
N GLU A 69 -4.06 10.27 5.59
CA GLU A 69 -4.23 9.43 6.78
C GLU A 69 -5.45 9.88 7.61
N GLY A 70 -6.41 8.97 7.80
CA GLY A 70 -7.64 9.22 8.54
C GLY A 70 -8.83 9.72 7.73
N GLU A 71 -8.67 9.93 6.42
CA GLU A 71 -9.81 10.20 5.55
C GLU A 71 -10.65 8.95 5.31
N ASN A 72 -11.97 9.13 5.15
CA ASN A 72 -12.90 8.00 5.02
C ASN A 72 -12.63 7.12 3.79
N ASP A 73 -11.85 7.58 2.82
CA ASP A 73 -11.44 6.81 1.64
C ASP A 73 -10.17 5.97 1.86
N VAL A 74 -9.58 6.01 3.07
CA VAL A 74 -8.44 5.16 3.42
C VAL A 74 -8.87 3.71 3.56
N SER A 75 -8.30 2.88 2.70
CA SER A 75 -8.58 1.45 2.58
C SER A 75 -7.33 0.62 2.88
N ILE A 76 -7.49 -0.68 3.12
CA ILE A 76 -6.35 -1.62 3.17
C ILE A 76 -6.11 -2.19 1.79
N TRP A 77 -4.87 -2.10 1.33
CA TRP A 77 -4.39 -2.58 0.04
C TRP A 77 -3.40 -3.71 0.24
N VAL A 78 -3.46 -4.71 -0.65
CA VAL A 78 -2.57 -5.87 -0.65
C VAL A 78 -1.90 -6.02 -2.01
N SER A 79 -0.65 -6.46 -2.00
CA SER A 79 0.05 -6.96 -3.19
C SER A 79 0.82 -8.22 -2.87
N ARG A 80 0.98 -9.08 -3.88
CA ARG A 80 1.66 -10.37 -3.75
C ARG A 80 2.81 -10.45 -4.74
N LEU A 81 3.90 -11.08 -4.32
CA LEU A 81 5.01 -11.41 -5.21
C LEU A 81 4.75 -12.78 -5.83
N VAL A 82 4.31 -12.81 -7.08
CA VAL A 82 3.98 -14.03 -7.83
C VAL A 82 4.91 -14.11 -9.04
N ASP A 83 5.59 -15.26 -9.21
CA ASP A 83 6.54 -15.48 -10.31
C ASP A 83 7.61 -14.36 -10.44
N GLY A 84 8.09 -13.86 -9.29
CA GLY A 84 9.09 -12.80 -9.21
C GLY A 84 8.58 -11.39 -9.56
N LYS A 85 7.26 -11.20 -9.67
CA LYS A 85 6.63 -9.92 -9.97
C LYS A 85 5.55 -9.57 -8.95
N TRP A 86 5.54 -8.32 -8.53
CA TRP A 86 4.45 -7.81 -7.69
C TRP A 86 3.17 -7.69 -8.50
N THR A 87 2.05 -8.16 -7.94
CA THR A 87 0.72 -7.86 -8.46
C THR A 87 0.44 -6.37 -8.29
N ALA A 88 -0.48 -5.82 -9.09
CA ALA A 88 -1.03 -4.50 -8.79
C ALA A 88 -1.67 -4.48 -7.38
N PRO A 89 -1.69 -3.33 -6.69
CA PRO A 89 -2.44 -3.16 -5.45
C PRO A 89 -3.91 -3.54 -5.61
N VAL A 90 -4.40 -4.40 -4.73
CA VAL A 90 -5.80 -4.80 -4.65
C VAL A 90 -6.39 -4.28 -3.34
N GLU A 91 -7.50 -3.56 -3.41
CA GLU A 91 -8.26 -3.14 -2.24
C GLU A 91 -8.92 -4.38 -1.62
N VAL A 92 -8.60 -4.67 -0.35
CA VAL A 92 -9.15 -5.84 0.37
C VAL A 92 -10.08 -5.43 1.52
N VAL A 93 -9.99 -4.18 1.96
CA VAL A 93 -10.90 -3.59 2.95
C VAL A 93 -11.18 -2.15 2.53
N ASP A 94 -12.45 -1.83 2.32
CA ASP A 94 -12.91 -0.50 1.90
C ASP A 94 -13.37 0.41 3.06
N GLY A 95 -13.46 -0.13 4.28
CA GLY A 95 -13.89 0.59 5.47
C GLY A 95 -15.41 0.72 5.65
N ASN A 96 -16.22 0.09 4.80
CA ASN A 96 -17.66 0.05 4.98
C ASN A 96 -18.05 -0.84 6.16
N GLU A 97 -18.88 -0.31 7.05
CA GLU A 97 -19.38 -1.03 8.23
C GLU A 97 -20.88 -1.33 8.12
N PRO A 98 -21.40 -2.31 8.90
CA PRO A 98 -22.81 -2.72 8.84
C PRO A 98 -23.83 -1.62 9.16
N ASP A 99 -23.40 -0.54 9.80
CA ASP A 99 -24.24 0.66 10.06
C ASP A 99 -24.39 1.57 8.83
N GLY A 100 -23.73 1.23 7.71
CA GLY A 100 -23.73 2.00 6.48
C GLY A 100 -22.76 3.17 6.48
N VAL A 101 -21.93 3.30 7.52
CA VAL A 101 -20.89 4.33 7.59
C VAL A 101 -19.58 3.75 7.07
N ARG A 102 -18.89 4.53 6.24
CA ARG A 102 -17.52 4.25 5.84
C ARG A 102 -16.57 4.96 6.80
N TYR A 103 -15.62 4.22 7.35
CA TYR A 103 -14.57 4.75 8.23
C TYR A 103 -13.19 4.51 7.62
N PRO A 104 -12.19 5.34 7.95
CA PRO A 104 -10.81 5.05 7.59
C PRO A 104 -10.35 3.70 8.16
N CYS A 105 -9.54 3.00 7.36
CA CYS A 105 -8.82 1.80 7.78
C CYS A 105 -7.38 2.14 8.20
N TRP A 106 -6.82 1.34 9.10
CA TRP A 106 -5.52 1.64 9.71
C TRP A 106 -4.68 0.39 9.96
N ASN A 107 -3.37 0.60 10.02
CA ASN A 107 -2.36 -0.30 10.59
C ASN A 107 -2.55 -1.79 10.25
N PRO A 108 -2.51 -2.18 8.97
CA PRO A 108 -2.55 -3.59 8.62
C PRO A 108 -1.31 -4.30 9.13
N VAL A 109 -1.51 -5.49 9.69
CA VAL A 109 -0.46 -6.40 10.14
C VAL A 109 -0.71 -7.76 9.52
N LEU A 110 0.21 -8.18 8.66
CA LEU A 110 0.24 -9.53 8.12
C LEU A 110 0.98 -10.43 9.09
N PHE A 111 0.38 -11.56 9.43
CA PHE A 111 1.01 -12.57 10.27
C PHE A 111 0.69 -13.95 9.72
N GLN A 112 1.73 -14.69 9.33
CA GLN A 112 1.64 -16.10 9.00
C GLN A 112 2.07 -16.91 10.23
N PRO A 113 1.14 -17.54 10.97
CA PRO A 113 1.51 -18.45 12.04
C PRO A 113 2.24 -19.68 11.49
N SER A 114 2.97 -20.39 12.36
CA SER A 114 3.67 -21.64 11.98
C SER A 114 2.70 -22.72 11.50
N GLU A 115 1.46 -22.69 11.98
CA GLU A 115 0.37 -23.54 11.54
C GLU A 115 -0.90 -22.70 11.34
N GLY A 116 -1.58 -22.88 10.20
CA GLY A 116 -2.83 -22.19 9.90
C GLY A 116 -2.73 -21.19 8.74
N GLU A 117 -3.76 -20.36 8.64
CA GLU A 117 -3.97 -19.41 7.54
C GLU A 117 -3.18 -18.11 7.76
N LEU A 118 -2.88 -17.41 6.67
CA LEU A 118 -2.35 -16.06 6.73
C LEU A 118 -3.39 -15.13 7.34
N LEU A 119 -3.00 -14.37 8.36
CA LEU A 119 -3.86 -13.40 9.03
C LEU A 119 -3.55 -11.99 8.52
N LEU A 120 -4.61 -11.20 8.31
CA LEU A 120 -4.55 -9.75 8.17
C LEU A 120 -5.35 -9.14 9.32
N VAL A 121 -4.65 -8.57 10.29
CA VAL A 121 -5.24 -7.78 11.37
C VAL A 121 -5.14 -6.31 10.99
N TYR A 122 -6.19 -5.54 11.22
CA TYR A 122 -6.24 -4.11 10.90
C TYR A 122 -7.24 -3.41 11.80
N HIS A 123 -7.26 -2.09 11.79
CA HIS A 123 -8.25 -1.30 12.54
C HIS A 123 -9.18 -0.54 11.60
N VAL A 124 -10.39 -0.31 12.08
CA VAL A 124 -11.39 0.54 11.43
C VAL A 124 -11.96 1.48 12.47
N GLY A 125 -12.22 2.72 12.07
CA GLY A 125 -12.95 3.68 12.88
C GLY A 125 -12.38 5.09 12.78
N PRO A 126 -13.04 6.09 13.38
CA PRO A 126 -12.78 7.50 13.07
C PRO A 126 -11.36 7.99 13.35
N ASN A 127 -10.68 7.41 14.35
CA ASN A 127 -9.34 7.80 14.77
C ASN A 127 -8.76 6.76 15.75
N PRO A 128 -7.45 6.82 16.06
CA PRO A 128 -6.77 5.89 16.96
C PRO A 128 -7.35 5.74 18.38
N ARG A 129 -8.16 6.68 18.87
CA ARG A 129 -8.77 6.61 20.21
C ARG A 129 -10.06 5.80 20.23
N THR A 130 -10.72 5.64 19.09
CA THR A 130 -12.07 5.05 19.00
C THR A 130 -12.20 4.01 17.89
N TRP A 131 -11.09 3.57 17.29
CA TRP A 131 -11.08 2.47 16.34
C TRP A 131 -11.32 1.13 17.03
N TRP A 132 -11.52 0.08 16.24
CA TRP A 132 -11.56 -1.29 16.70
C TRP A 132 -10.80 -2.20 15.74
N ALA A 133 -10.25 -3.28 16.27
CA ALA A 133 -9.53 -4.25 15.47
C ALA A 133 -10.48 -5.24 14.78
N LYS A 134 -10.13 -5.62 13.56
CA LYS A 134 -10.76 -6.67 12.76
C LYS A 134 -9.68 -7.61 12.25
N VAL A 135 -10.07 -8.84 11.94
CA VAL A 135 -9.18 -9.85 11.34
C VAL A 135 -9.84 -10.51 10.15
N MET A 136 -9.06 -10.71 9.09
CA MET A 136 -9.39 -11.55 7.93
C MET A 136 -8.34 -12.66 7.79
N ARG A 137 -8.72 -13.75 7.13
CA ARG A 137 -7.87 -14.92 6.92
C ARG A 137 -7.75 -15.23 5.44
N SER A 138 -6.59 -15.72 5.04
CA SER A 138 -6.35 -16.23 3.68
C SER A 138 -5.72 -17.62 3.73
N SER A 139 -6.38 -18.56 3.05
CA SER A 139 -5.89 -19.92 2.85
C SER A 139 -5.07 -20.09 1.56
N ASP A 140 -4.91 -19.01 0.77
CA ASP A 140 -4.37 -19.04 -0.59
C ASP A 140 -3.29 -17.97 -0.83
N GLY A 141 -2.49 -17.68 0.19
CA GLY A 141 -1.34 -16.79 0.08
C GLY A 141 -1.74 -15.33 -0.20
N GLY A 142 -2.88 -14.89 0.32
CA GLY A 142 -3.43 -13.54 0.17
C GLY A 142 -4.16 -13.30 -1.15
N ALA A 143 -4.49 -14.35 -1.92
CA ALA A 143 -5.23 -14.20 -3.18
C ALA A 143 -6.69 -13.83 -2.94
N SER A 144 -7.28 -14.44 -1.92
CA SER A 144 -8.61 -14.15 -1.41
C SER A 144 -8.58 -14.10 0.11
N TRP A 145 -9.61 -13.46 0.67
CA TRP A 145 -9.73 -13.22 2.10
C TRP A 145 -11.13 -13.59 2.58
N SER A 146 -11.21 -14.16 3.79
CA SER A 146 -12.46 -14.44 4.48
C SER A 146 -13.25 -13.16 4.77
N GLU A 147 -14.51 -13.30 5.16
CA GLU A 147 -15.21 -12.20 5.83
C GLU A 147 -14.46 -11.73 7.07
N ALA A 148 -14.52 -10.42 7.33
CA ALA A 148 -13.85 -9.80 8.46
C ALA A 148 -14.57 -10.09 9.78
N THR A 149 -13.81 -10.51 10.79
CA THR A 149 -14.32 -10.71 12.15
C THR A 149 -13.84 -9.60 13.06
N ARG A 150 -14.74 -8.94 13.80
CA ARG A 150 -14.37 -7.96 14.82
C ARG A 150 -13.71 -8.67 16.00
N LEU A 151 -12.56 -8.18 16.43
CA LEU A 151 -11.87 -8.67 17.62
C LEU A 151 -12.49 -8.08 18.90
N PRO A 152 -12.32 -8.73 20.06
CA PRO A 152 -12.78 -8.20 21.35
C PRO A 152 -12.31 -6.76 21.60
N GLY A 153 -13.12 -5.95 22.30
CA GLY A 153 -12.91 -4.49 22.40
C GLY A 153 -11.67 -4.05 23.19
N ASP A 154 -11.07 -4.94 23.96
CA ASP A 154 -9.77 -4.76 24.64
C ASP A 154 -8.57 -5.08 23.73
N PHE A 155 -8.81 -5.62 22.54
CA PHE A 155 -7.78 -5.91 21.56
C PHE A 155 -7.39 -4.65 20.80
N LEU A 156 -6.26 -4.05 21.19
CA LEU A 156 -5.69 -2.88 20.53
C LEU A 156 -4.82 -3.23 19.32
N GLY A 157 -4.61 -4.52 19.03
CA GLY A 157 -3.73 -5.01 17.98
C GLY A 157 -2.63 -5.93 18.52
N PRO A 158 -1.86 -6.59 17.65
CA PRO A 158 -0.55 -7.14 18.00
C PRO A 158 0.47 -6.04 18.35
#